data_AF-A0A381UVT4-F1
#
_entry.id   AF-A0A381UVT4-F1
#
_cell.length_a   1.000
_cell.length_b   1.000
_cell.length_c   1.000
_cell.angle_alpha   90.00
_cell.angle_beta   90.00
_cell.angle_gamma   90.00
#
_symmetry.space_group_name_H-M   'P 1'
#
loop_
_entity.id
_entity.type
_entity.pdbx_description
1 polymer ?
#
loop_
_entity_poly.entity_id
_entity_poly.type
_entity_poly.pdbx_seq_one_letter_code
_entity_poly.pdbx_strand_id
1 'polypeptide(L)'
;MEKMSFVSRETANAANIFNEMIKDKECTIFLTLAGSTSAAGCMNIYKDLVKYNMVDAIVATGASIIDMDFFEALGFKHYQGSQFQDDSELRKNYIDRIYDTYIDEDELQMCDKKICEIADELEPRSYTSREFIHEIGKYLKKNSKKKDSLIETAYDNDVPIFCPAFTDSSAGFGLVMHQEKNPKKHITIDSVREFRELTEIKIQSKDSGLFMIGGGVPKNFVQDTVICAELLGKDVGMHKYAVQITVADSRDGACSSSTLKEASSWGKVDVTKEQMVFAEATSVL
;
A
#
# COMPACT_ATOMS: atom_id res chain seq x y z
N MET A 1 9.46 1.52 -25.66
CA MET A 1 8.86 0.17 -25.89
C MET A 1 7.56 0.21 -26.72
N GLU A 2 6.99 1.38 -27.04
CA GLU A 2 5.68 1.52 -27.71
C GLU A 2 5.51 0.73 -29.02
N LYS A 3 6.57 0.64 -29.84
CA LYS A 3 6.54 -0.07 -31.12
C LYS A 3 6.78 -1.59 -31.01
N MET A 4 6.99 -2.10 -29.79
CA MET A 4 7.16 -3.54 -29.53
C MET A 4 5.80 -4.24 -29.41
N SER A 5 5.82 -5.56 -29.20
CA SER A 5 4.61 -6.39 -29.02
C SER A 5 4.46 -6.86 -27.58
N PHE A 6 3.25 -7.34 -27.24
CA PHE A 6 2.91 -7.93 -25.94
C PHE A 6 3.11 -6.96 -24.77
N VAL A 7 3.50 -7.49 -23.60
CA VAL A 7 3.66 -6.77 -22.33
C VAL A 7 4.55 -5.53 -22.45
N SER A 8 5.54 -5.52 -23.34
CA SER A 8 6.39 -4.33 -23.55
C SER A 8 5.60 -3.12 -24.07
N ARG A 9 4.57 -3.34 -24.91
CA ARG A 9 3.69 -2.27 -25.39
C ARG A 9 2.71 -1.82 -24.31
N GLU A 10 2.18 -2.77 -23.55
CA GLU A 10 1.31 -2.48 -22.40
C GLU A 10 2.07 -1.61 -21.38
N THR A 11 3.32 -1.96 -21.07
CA THR A 11 4.19 -1.19 -20.17
C THR A 11 4.44 0.22 -20.70
N ALA A 12 4.68 0.37 -22.02
CA ALA A 12 4.86 1.68 -22.62
C ALA A 12 3.60 2.56 -22.52
N ASN A 13 2.43 1.97 -22.79
CA ASN A 13 1.15 2.66 -22.67
C ASN A 13 0.86 3.06 -21.22
N ALA A 14 1.12 2.17 -20.27
CA ALA A 14 0.98 2.44 -18.84
C ALA A 14 1.85 3.64 -18.41
N ALA A 15 3.12 3.68 -18.85
CA ALA A 15 4.00 4.82 -18.59
C ALA A 15 3.47 6.12 -19.20
N ASN A 16 2.90 6.07 -20.41
CA ASN A 16 2.28 7.25 -21.02
C ASN A 16 1.06 7.75 -20.25
N ILE A 17 0.18 6.84 -19.82
CA ILE A 17 -1.00 7.18 -19.02
C ILE A 17 -0.57 7.77 -17.67
N PHE A 18 0.42 7.18 -16.99
CA PHE A 18 0.95 7.73 -15.74
C PHE A 18 1.59 9.12 -15.92
N ASN A 19 2.32 9.34 -17.02
CA ASN A 19 2.82 10.67 -17.36
C ASN A 19 1.71 11.68 -17.66
N GLU A 20 0.56 11.25 -18.20
CA GLU A 20 -0.61 12.12 -18.33
C GLU A 20 -1.21 12.45 -16.96
N MET A 21 -1.32 11.48 -16.04
CA MET A 21 -1.78 11.73 -14.67
C MET A 21 -0.96 12.83 -13.99
N ILE A 22 0.37 12.73 -14.04
CA ILE A 22 1.30 13.69 -13.39
C ILE A 22 1.21 15.10 -14.00
N LYS A 23 0.91 15.18 -15.30
CA LYS A 23 0.74 16.46 -16.02
C LYS A 23 -0.59 17.13 -15.69
N ASP A 24 -1.61 16.34 -15.37
CA ASP A 24 -2.93 16.84 -15.02
C ASP A 24 -2.93 17.41 -13.59
N LYS A 25 -2.94 18.75 -13.48
CA LYS A 25 -2.87 19.46 -12.19
C LYS A 25 -4.16 19.41 -11.38
N GLU A 26 -5.23 18.90 -11.96
CA GLU A 26 -6.52 18.71 -11.29
C GLU A 26 -6.73 17.25 -10.86
N CYS A 27 -5.77 16.37 -11.18
CA CYS A 27 -5.81 14.95 -10.88
C CYS A 27 -5.13 14.66 -9.54
N THR A 28 -5.86 14.01 -8.64
CA THR A 28 -5.30 13.40 -7.43
C THR A 28 -4.92 11.95 -7.71
N ILE A 29 -3.66 11.61 -7.50
CA ILE A 29 -3.08 10.31 -7.86
C ILE A 29 -2.98 9.43 -6.62
N PHE A 30 -3.70 8.31 -6.65
CA PHE A 30 -3.62 7.27 -5.63
C PHE A 30 -2.67 6.17 -6.07
N LEU A 31 -1.64 5.91 -5.26
CA LEU A 31 -0.79 4.74 -5.38
C LEU A 31 -1.39 3.60 -4.57
N THR A 32 -1.58 2.43 -5.18
CA THR A 32 -1.94 1.22 -4.42
C THR A 32 -0.78 0.23 -4.38
N LEU A 33 -0.44 -0.25 -3.18
CA LEU A 33 0.65 -1.21 -2.98
C LEU A 33 0.12 -2.51 -2.41
N ALA A 34 0.17 -3.57 -3.21
CA ALA A 34 -0.08 -4.93 -2.78
C ALA A 34 1.04 -5.86 -3.26
N GLY A 35 1.18 -6.99 -2.57
CA GLY A 35 2.30 -7.91 -2.77
C GLY A 35 3.57 -7.45 -2.06
N SER A 36 4.69 -8.09 -2.40
CA SER A 36 5.94 -7.97 -1.65
C SER A 36 7.09 -7.34 -2.42
N THR A 37 6.77 -6.56 -3.46
CA THR A 37 7.77 -5.84 -4.28
C THR A 37 8.64 -4.91 -3.44
N SER A 38 8.07 -4.38 -2.36
CA SER A 38 8.74 -3.62 -1.31
C SER A 38 9.94 -4.39 -0.71
N ALA A 39 9.75 -5.64 -0.30
CA ALA A 39 10.82 -6.52 0.19
C ALA A 39 11.81 -6.91 -0.92
N ALA A 40 11.35 -6.94 -2.18
CA ALA A 40 12.19 -7.21 -3.35
C ALA A 40 13.01 -6.00 -3.84
N GLY A 41 12.96 -4.86 -3.12
CA GLY A 41 13.79 -3.68 -3.40
C GLY A 41 13.10 -2.52 -4.11
N CYS A 42 11.79 -2.63 -4.44
CA CYS A 42 11.05 -1.54 -5.10
C CYS A 42 10.69 -0.38 -4.16
N MET A 43 10.94 -0.46 -2.84
CA MET A 43 10.55 0.59 -1.89
C MET A 43 11.10 1.97 -2.26
N ASN A 44 12.32 2.03 -2.82
CA ASN A 44 12.91 3.29 -3.26
C ASN A 44 12.11 3.96 -4.37
N ILE A 45 11.47 3.20 -5.26
CA ILE A 45 10.62 3.72 -6.33
C ILE A 45 9.41 4.42 -5.71
N TYR A 46 8.69 3.75 -4.80
CA TYR A 46 7.50 4.31 -4.16
C TYR A 46 7.81 5.55 -3.33
N LYS A 47 8.93 5.52 -2.60
CA LYS A 47 9.44 6.67 -1.87
C LYS A 47 9.76 7.85 -2.82
N ASP A 48 10.40 7.58 -3.95
CA ASP A 48 10.71 8.62 -4.93
C ASP A 48 9.44 9.22 -5.55
N LEU A 49 8.39 8.42 -5.78
CA LEU A 49 7.09 8.94 -6.22
C LEU A 49 6.52 9.96 -5.23
N VAL A 50 6.62 9.70 -3.93
CA VAL A 50 6.22 10.66 -2.89
C VAL A 50 7.13 11.89 -2.90
N LYS A 51 8.45 11.67 -2.84
CA LYS A 51 9.45 12.73 -2.75
C LYS A 51 9.39 13.73 -3.91
N TYR A 52 9.05 13.26 -5.11
CA TYR A 52 8.93 14.08 -6.30
C TYR A 52 7.49 14.51 -6.61
N ASN A 53 6.58 14.37 -5.65
CA ASN A 53 5.20 14.84 -5.73
C ASN A 53 4.44 14.25 -6.93
N MET A 54 4.64 12.95 -7.17
CA MET A 54 4.03 12.18 -8.25
C MET A 54 2.81 11.39 -7.79
N VAL A 55 2.57 11.30 -6.48
CA VAL A 55 1.42 10.63 -5.86
C VAL A 55 0.95 11.46 -4.66
N ASP A 56 -0.36 11.50 -4.44
CA ASP A 56 -0.99 12.34 -3.42
C ASP A 56 -1.52 11.55 -2.22
N ALA A 57 -1.78 10.25 -2.40
CA ALA A 57 -2.19 9.34 -1.33
C ALA A 57 -1.77 7.90 -1.65
N ILE A 58 -1.54 7.10 -0.61
CA ILE A 58 -1.15 5.70 -0.72
C ILE A 58 -2.19 4.82 -0.04
N VAL A 59 -2.62 3.76 -0.70
CA VAL A 59 -3.40 2.67 -0.07
C VAL A 59 -2.56 1.40 -0.18
N ALA A 60 -2.27 0.73 0.93
CA ALA A 60 -1.32 -0.38 0.95
C ALA A 60 -1.78 -1.52 1.86
N THR A 61 -1.20 -2.71 1.68
CA THR A 61 -1.32 -3.76 2.69
C THR A 61 -0.49 -3.40 3.92
N GLY A 62 -0.91 -3.88 5.11
CA GLY A 62 -0.14 -3.68 6.34
C GLY A 62 1.30 -4.20 6.19
N ALA A 63 1.47 -5.37 5.56
CA ALA A 63 2.80 -5.95 5.32
C ALA A 63 3.74 -5.06 4.50
N SER A 64 3.23 -4.36 3.47
CA SER A 64 4.06 -3.44 2.67
C SER A 64 4.59 -2.27 3.49
N ILE A 65 3.84 -1.83 4.50
CA ILE A 65 4.15 -0.64 5.29
C ILE A 65 4.90 -1.00 6.57
N ILE A 66 4.51 -2.06 7.28
CA ILE A 66 5.06 -2.41 8.58
C ILE A 66 6.17 -3.45 8.45
N ASP A 67 5.84 -4.60 7.88
CA ASP A 67 6.75 -5.75 7.78
C ASP A 67 7.91 -5.46 6.81
N MET A 68 7.74 -4.50 5.89
CA MET A 68 8.74 -4.14 4.89
C MET A 68 9.36 -2.74 5.14
N ASP A 69 8.58 -1.65 5.06
CA ASP A 69 9.16 -0.30 5.19
C ASP A 69 9.60 0.02 6.62
N PHE A 70 8.68 -0.08 7.59
CA PHE A 70 8.98 0.23 8.99
C PHE A 70 10.07 -0.69 9.54
N PHE A 71 9.98 -1.98 9.25
CA PHE A 71 11.00 -2.98 9.60
C PHE A 71 12.40 -2.55 9.15
N GLU A 72 12.57 -2.17 7.88
CA GLU A 72 13.87 -1.68 7.40
C GLU A 72 14.25 -0.33 7.97
N ALA A 73 13.29 0.57 8.23
CA ALA A 73 13.52 1.86 8.87
C ALA A 73 14.09 1.70 10.30
N LEU A 74 13.71 0.63 11.01
CA LEU A 74 14.29 0.24 12.30
C LEU A 74 15.73 -0.30 12.18
N GLY A 75 16.21 -0.56 10.95
CA GLY A 75 17.59 -0.98 10.66
C GLY A 75 17.74 -2.48 10.38
N PHE A 76 16.63 -3.23 10.40
CA PHE A 76 16.60 -4.64 10.02
C PHE A 76 16.65 -4.81 8.51
N LYS A 77 16.76 -6.06 8.04
CA LYS A 77 17.00 -6.35 6.62
C LYS A 77 16.21 -7.52 6.09
N HIS A 78 15.78 -7.38 4.85
CA HIS A 78 15.40 -8.51 4.01
C HIS A 78 16.64 -9.07 3.31
N TYR A 79 16.65 -10.39 3.13
CA TYR A 79 17.77 -11.10 2.52
C TYR A 79 17.31 -11.80 1.25
N GLN A 80 18.17 -11.79 0.23
CA GLN A 80 17.95 -12.61 -0.96
C GLN A 80 18.09 -14.09 -0.59
N GLY A 81 17.14 -14.89 -1.05
CA GLY A 81 17.08 -16.31 -0.82
C GLY A 81 16.69 -17.09 -2.07
N SER A 82 16.15 -18.29 -1.86
CA SER A 82 15.63 -19.17 -2.89
C SER A 82 14.21 -19.59 -2.56
N GLN A 83 13.34 -19.60 -3.56
CA GLN A 83 11.99 -20.14 -3.45
C GLN A 83 11.95 -21.68 -3.26
N PHE A 84 13.07 -22.36 -3.50
CA PHE A 84 13.20 -23.82 -3.46
C PHE A 84 13.87 -24.36 -2.19
N GLN A 85 14.14 -23.49 -1.21
CA GLN A 85 14.72 -23.90 0.07
C GLN A 85 13.74 -24.75 0.89
N ASP A 86 14.25 -25.66 1.73
CA ASP A 86 13.42 -26.44 2.64
C ASP A 86 12.84 -25.53 3.74
N ASP A 87 11.53 -25.31 3.69
CA ASP A 87 10.81 -24.50 4.67
C ASP A 87 10.91 -25.07 6.10
N SER A 88 11.15 -26.38 6.25
CA SER A 88 11.40 -27.00 7.56
C SER A 88 12.75 -26.59 8.14
N GLU A 89 13.75 -26.40 7.30
CA GLU A 89 15.06 -25.89 7.70
C GLU A 89 14.98 -24.40 8.02
N LEU A 90 14.30 -23.61 7.18
CA LEU A 90 14.04 -22.19 7.46
C LEU A 90 13.35 -22.02 8.81
N ARG A 91 12.28 -22.78 9.08
CA ARG A 91 11.56 -22.71 10.35
C ARG A 91 12.41 -23.11 11.55
N LYS A 92 13.27 -24.14 11.42
CA LYS A 92 14.19 -24.55 12.51
C LYS A 92 15.20 -23.46 12.85
N ASN A 93 15.61 -22.67 11.86
CA ASN A 93 16.53 -21.54 12.02
C ASN A 93 15.80 -20.22 12.30
N TYR A 94 14.48 -20.24 12.47
CA TYR A 94 13.67 -19.05 12.73
C TYR A 94 13.75 -18.00 11.62
N ILE A 95 13.70 -18.48 10.39
CA ILE A 95 13.68 -17.67 9.18
C ILE A 95 12.32 -17.85 8.51
N ASP A 96 11.66 -16.74 8.22
CA ASP A 96 10.45 -16.72 7.44
C ASP A 96 10.77 -16.33 5.98
N ARG A 97 9.93 -16.79 5.04
CA ARG A 97 10.17 -16.63 3.61
C ARG A 97 8.98 -16.00 2.90
N ILE A 98 9.29 -14.99 2.12
CA ILE A 98 8.41 -14.30 1.19
C ILE A 98 8.91 -14.64 -0.22
N TYR A 99 8.38 -15.71 -0.80
CA TYR A 99 8.83 -16.24 -2.09
C TYR A 99 10.34 -16.54 -2.11
N ASP A 100 11.19 -15.71 -2.72
CA ASP A 100 12.65 -15.84 -2.74
C ASP A 100 13.36 -14.78 -1.88
N THR A 101 12.63 -14.15 -0.96
CA THR A 101 13.15 -13.19 0.02
C THR A 101 12.98 -13.75 1.43
N TYR A 102 14.00 -13.63 2.28
CA TYR A 102 14.00 -14.13 3.65
C TYR A 102 13.99 -12.99 4.66
N ILE A 103 13.38 -13.25 5.81
CA ILE A 103 13.32 -12.36 6.97
C ILE A 103 13.67 -13.13 8.23
N ASP A 104 14.43 -12.49 9.12
CA ASP A 104 14.74 -13.03 10.45
C ASP A 104 13.53 -12.79 11.37
N GLU A 105 12.94 -13.87 11.88
CA GLU A 105 11.72 -13.81 12.70
C GLU A 105 11.97 -13.15 14.07
N ASP A 106 13.19 -13.25 14.63
CA ASP A 106 13.52 -12.54 15.87
C ASP A 106 13.52 -11.02 15.64
N GLU A 107 14.03 -10.56 14.50
CA GLU A 107 13.96 -9.15 14.09
C GLU A 107 12.51 -8.71 13.85
N LEU A 108 11.68 -9.56 13.23
CA LEU A 108 10.27 -9.22 12.95
C LEU A 108 9.49 -9.05 14.26
N GLN A 109 9.74 -9.90 15.26
CA GLN A 109 9.16 -9.73 16.59
C GLN A 109 9.65 -8.47 17.31
N MET A 110 10.87 -8.00 17.04
CA MET A 110 11.31 -6.70 17.54
C MET A 110 10.52 -5.55 16.90
N CYS A 111 10.14 -5.68 15.63
CA CYS A 111 9.24 -4.76 14.94
C CYS A 111 7.84 -4.76 15.60
N ASP A 112 7.25 -5.94 15.84
CA ASP A 112 5.94 -6.08 16.52
C ASP A 112 5.94 -5.41 17.89
N LYS A 113 6.97 -5.67 18.70
CA LYS A 113 7.16 -5.05 20.01
C LYS A 113 7.26 -3.54 19.89
N LYS A 114 7.88 -3.03 18.83
CA LYS A 114 7.98 -1.58 18.60
C LYS A 114 6.63 -0.95 18.29
N ILE A 115 5.76 -1.63 17.54
CA ILE A 115 4.38 -1.18 17.33
C ILE A 115 3.63 -1.10 18.66
N CYS A 116 3.78 -2.11 19.53
CA CYS A 116 3.19 -2.10 20.87
C CYS A 116 3.69 -0.89 21.70
N GLU A 117 4.99 -0.62 21.71
CA GLU A 117 5.57 0.52 22.41
C GLU A 117 5.03 1.87 21.90
N ILE A 118 4.89 2.03 20.57
CA ILE A 118 4.29 3.24 20.00
C ILE A 118 2.83 3.37 20.45
N ALA A 119 2.05 2.28 20.40
CA ALA A 119 0.65 2.30 20.83
C ALA A 119 0.48 2.62 22.33
N ASP A 120 1.42 2.18 23.17
CA ASP A 120 1.45 2.47 24.61
C ASP A 120 1.65 3.97 24.92
N GLU A 121 2.25 4.74 24.01
CA GLU A 121 2.45 6.19 24.16
C GLU A 121 1.26 7.02 23.69
N LEU A 122 0.27 6.41 23.03
CA LEU A 122 -0.89 7.10 22.47
C LEU A 122 -2.06 7.16 23.44
N GLU A 123 -2.87 8.22 23.31
CA GLU A 123 -4.11 8.34 24.07
C GLU A 123 -5.08 7.20 23.71
N PRO A 124 -5.73 6.54 24.68
CA PRO A 124 -6.60 5.37 24.46
C PRO A 124 -7.93 5.78 23.82
N ARG A 125 -7.90 5.96 22.51
CA ARG A 125 -9.05 6.26 21.65
C ARG A 125 -9.01 5.40 20.39
N SER A 126 -10.03 5.57 19.55
CA SER A 126 -9.98 5.04 18.19
C SER A 126 -9.02 5.86 17.32
N TYR A 127 -8.20 5.16 16.53
CA TYR A 127 -7.33 5.66 15.47
C TYR A 127 -7.74 5.05 14.12
N THR A 128 -7.47 5.72 13.01
CA THR A 128 -7.40 5.03 11.70
C THR A 128 -5.98 4.53 11.47
N SER A 129 -5.74 3.62 10.52
CA SER A 129 -4.36 3.23 10.20
C SER A 129 -3.55 4.43 9.70
N ARG A 130 -4.18 5.37 8.97
CA ARG A 130 -3.57 6.65 8.57
C ARG A 130 -3.07 7.45 9.76
N GLU A 131 -3.90 7.63 10.80
CA GLU A 131 -3.47 8.34 12.02
C GLU A 131 -2.33 7.59 12.72
N PHE A 132 -2.40 6.26 12.81
CA PHE A 132 -1.37 5.47 13.48
C PHE A 132 -0.05 5.50 12.71
N ILE A 133 -0.08 5.35 11.39
CA ILE A 133 1.10 5.43 10.51
C ILE A 133 1.72 6.84 10.56
N HIS A 134 0.91 7.89 10.72
CA HIS A 134 1.43 9.23 10.95
C HIS A 134 2.25 9.33 12.26
N GLU A 135 1.78 8.70 13.34
CA GLU A 135 2.56 8.61 14.59
C GLU A 135 3.83 7.75 14.43
N ILE A 136 3.80 6.69 13.60
CA ILE A 136 5.01 5.94 13.22
C ILE A 136 6.00 6.86 12.49
N GLY A 137 5.55 7.66 11.52
CA GLY A 137 6.40 8.61 10.80
C GLY A 137 7.09 9.60 11.75
N LYS A 138 6.32 10.17 12.67
CA LYS A 138 6.84 11.04 13.75
C LYS A 138 7.83 10.34 14.66
N TYR A 139 7.61 9.06 15.00
CA TYR A 139 8.56 8.24 15.74
C TYR A 139 9.86 8.04 14.95
N LEU A 140 9.76 7.71 13.65
CA LEU A 140 10.90 7.48 12.77
C LEU A 140 11.78 8.72 12.62
N LYS A 141 11.20 9.94 12.59
CA LYS A 141 12.01 11.19 12.55
C LYS A 141 13.10 11.25 13.62
N LYS A 142 12.87 10.64 14.79
CA LYS A 142 13.81 10.63 15.91
C LYS A 142 14.60 9.33 16.02
N ASN A 143 14.00 8.21 15.63
CA ASN A 143 14.50 6.88 15.97
C ASN A 143 14.93 6.02 14.77
N SER A 144 14.70 6.48 13.53
CA SER A 144 15.05 5.72 12.33
C SER A 144 16.55 5.44 12.25
N LYS A 145 16.90 4.17 12.01
CA LYS A 145 18.28 3.72 11.78
C LYS A 145 18.63 3.82 10.30
N LYS A 146 17.71 3.39 9.44
CA LYS A 146 17.76 3.65 7.99
C LYS A 146 16.90 4.87 7.70
N LYS A 147 17.51 5.89 7.09
CA LYS A 147 16.81 7.10 6.66
C LYS A 147 16.11 6.88 5.32
N ASP A 148 15.19 7.78 5.02
CA ASP A 148 14.49 7.82 3.73
C ASP A 148 13.61 6.58 3.52
N SER A 149 12.88 6.15 4.55
CA SER A 149 11.81 5.15 4.39
C SER A 149 10.59 5.79 3.70
N LEU A 150 9.68 4.98 3.17
CA LEU A 150 8.43 5.46 2.57
C LEU A 150 7.58 6.20 3.62
N ILE A 151 7.41 5.64 4.82
CA ILE A 151 6.65 6.27 5.91
C ILE A 151 7.29 7.60 6.32
N GLU A 152 8.61 7.65 6.51
CA GLU A 152 9.33 8.88 6.88
C GLU A 152 9.16 9.96 5.80
N THR A 153 9.26 9.57 4.53
CA THR A 153 9.10 10.48 3.38
C THR A 153 7.67 10.97 3.25
N ALA A 154 6.68 10.09 3.42
CA ALA A 154 5.26 10.43 3.38
C ALA A 154 4.88 11.38 4.53
N TYR A 155 5.45 11.17 5.72
CA TYR A 155 5.31 12.08 6.85
C TYR A 155 5.87 13.48 6.54
N ASP A 156 7.07 13.55 5.94
CA ASP A 156 7.72 14.83 5.61
C ASP A 156 7.01 15.62 4.50
N ASN A 157 6.22 14.94 3.64
CA ASN A 157 5.52 15.54 2.49
C ASN A 157 4.00 15.58 2.68
N ASP A 158 3.49 15.30 3.89
CA ASP A 158 2.06 15.27 4.20
C ASP A 158 1.22 14.34 3.27
N VAL A 159 1.82 13.24 2.79
CA VAL A 159 1.13 12.23 1.97
C VAL A 159 0.53 11.15 2.88
N PRO A 160 -0.81 10.98 2.93
CA PRO A 160 -1.44 9.98 3.79
C PRO A 160 -1.25 8.56 3.25
N ILE A 161 -0.97 7.64 4.16
CA ILE A 161 -0.91 6.19 3.90
C ILE A 161 -2.08 5.52 4.61
N PHE A 162 -2.86 4.72 3.87
CA PHE A 162 -4.01 3.97 4.36
C PHE A 162 -3.73 2.46 4.26
N CYS A 163 -4.04 1.71 5.31
CA CYS A 163 -3.96 0.25 5.37
C CYS A 163 -5.29 -0.34 5.86
N PRO A 164 -6.23 -0.64 4.95
CA PRO A 164 -7.60 -1.02 5.35
C PRO A 164 -7.66 -2.32 6.18
N ALA A 165 -6.72 -3.24 5.92
CA ALA A 165 -6.51 -4.46 6.68
C ALA A 165 -5.24 -4.32 7.55
N PHE A 166 -5.13 -3.25 8.35
CA PHE A 166 -3.91 -2.93 9.09
C PHE A 166 -3.47 -4.05 10.05
N THR A 167 -4.43 -4.69 10.71
CA THR A 167 -4.17 -5.78 11.66
C THR A 167 -3.70 -7.07 10.99
N ASP A 168 -3.80 -7.19 9.67
CA ASP A 168 -3.26 -8.31 8.88
C ASP A 168 -1.79 -8.04 8.50
N SER A 169 -0.96 -7.85 9.53
CA SER A 169 0.48 -7.56 9.45
C SER A 169 1.12 -7.58 10.84
N SER A 170 2.44 -7.33 10.93
CA SER A 170 3.15 -7.08 12.20
C SER A 170 2.50 -6.00 13.07
N ALA A 171 1.77 -5.06 12.46
CA ALA A 171 1.00 -4.08 13.22
C ALA A 171 -0.03 -4.75 14.15
N GLY A 172 -0.73 -5.76 13.64
CA GLY A 172 -1.74 -6.49 14.38
C GLY A 172 -1.18 -7.18 15.62
N PHE A 173 -0.03 -7.84 15.49
CA PHE A 173 0.62 -8.51 16.61
C PHE A 173 1.01 -7.52 17.71
N GLY A 174 1.65 -6.40 17.35
CA GLY A 174 1.97 -5.34 18.30
C GLY A 174 0.74 -4.74 18.99
N LEU A 175 -0.35 -4.52 18.24
CA LEU A 175 -1.60 -4.00 18.79
C LEU A 175 -2.31 -4.99 19.73
N VAL A 176 -2.25 -6.29 19.44
CA VAL A 176 -2.76 -7.33 20.35
C VAL A 176 -1.95 -7.35 21.65
N MET A 177 -0.61 -7.25 21.59
CA MET A 177 0.23 -7.13 22.78
C MET A 177 -0.15 -5.90 23.62
N HIS A 178 -0.39 -4.76 22.97
CA HIS A 178 -0.84 -3.54 23.64
C HIS A 178 -2.20 -3.72 24.33
N GLN A 179 -3.16 -4.37 23.67
CA GLN A 179 -4.48 -4.65 24.26
C GLN A 179 -4.39 -5.58 25.48
N GLU A 180 -3.58 -6.64 25.40
CA GLU A 180 -3.38 -7.58 26.50
C GLU A 180 -2.75 -6.88 27.72
N LYS A 181 -1.79 -5.99 27.49
CA LYS A 181 -1.17 -5.17 28.54
C LYS A 181 -2.14 -4.13 29.12
N ASN A 182 -3.07 -3.61 28.30
CA ASN A 182 -3.96 -2.51 28.64
C ASN A 182 -5.45 -2.86 28.43
N PRO A 183 -6.02 -3.87 29.12
CA PRO A 183 -7.34 -4.43 28.80
C PRO A 183 -8.52 -3.45 28.92
N LYS A 184 -8.34 -2.31 29.61
CA LYS A 184 -9.36 -1.28 29.81
C LYS A 184 -8.99 0.09 29.22
N LYS A 185 -7.77 0.25 28.71
CA LYS A 185 -7.20 1.53 28.28
C LYS A 185 -6.28 1.33 27.08
N HIS A 186 -6.82 0.72 26.03
CA HIS A 186 -6.11 0.48 24.79
C HIS A 186 -6.68 1.31 23.65
N ILE A 187 -5.87 1.47 22.60
CA ILE A 187 -6.34 2.03 21.34
C ILE A 187 -7.13 0.99 20.52
N THR A 188 -7.90 1.47 19.54
CA THR A 188 -8.54 0.64 18.53
C THR A 188 -8.30 1.20 17.13
N ILE A 189 -8.43 0.36 16.10
CA ILE A 189 -8.38 0.79 14.71
C ILE A 189 -9.80 0.81 14.13
N ASP A 190 -10.23 1.97 13.62
CA ASP A 190 -11.55 2.17 13.00
C ASP A 190 -11.42 2.25 11.49
N SER A 191 -11.71 1.13 10.83
CA SER A 191 -11.67 0.99 9.38
C SER A 191 -12.81 1.72 8.65
N VAL A 192 -13.92 2.03 9.34
CA VAL A 192 -15.05 2.76 8.74
C VAL A 192 -14.69 4.24 8.62
N ARG A 193 -14.15 4.83 9.69
CA ARG A 193 -13.64 6.20 9.66
C ARG A 193 -12.50 6.34 8.66
N GLU A 194 -11.65 5.33 8.54
CA GLU A 194 -10.61 5.28 7.52
C GLU A 194 -11.17 5.35 6.09
N PHE A 195 -12.15 4.51 5.78
CA PHE A 195 -12.78 4.50 4.46
C PHE A 195 -13.44 5.85 4.14
N ARG A 196 -14.05 6.48 5.16
CA ARG A 196 -14.60 7.83 5.05
C ARG A 196 -13.53 8.89 4.81
N GLU A 197 -12.40 8.84 5.52
CA GLU A 197 -11.27 9.76 5.29
C GLU A 197 -10.74 9.68 3.85
N LEU A 198 -10.57 8.47 3.32
CA LEU A 198 -10.14 8.26 1.94
C LEU A 198 -11.19 8.73 0.92
N THR A 199 -12.47 8.46 1.18
CA THR A 199 -13.58 8.92 0.34
C THR A 199 -13.66 10.44 0.29
N GLU A 200 -13.34 11.11 1.39
CA GLU A 200 -13.34 12.57 1.47
C GLU A 200 -12.25 13.19 0.59
N ILE A 201 -11.09 12.53 0.44
CA ILE A 201 -10.07 12.93 -0.54
C ILE A 201 -10.66 12.85 -1.94
N LYS A 202 -11.32 11.74 -2.30
CA LYS A 202 -11.96 11.58 -3.62
C LYS A 202 -13.04 12.64 -3.88
N ILE A 203 -13.87 12.97 -2.89
CA ILE A 203 -14.91 14.01 -3.03
C ILE A 203 -14.31 15.40 -3.27
N GLN A 204 -13.14 15.68 -2.69
CA GLN A 204 -12.45 16.96 -2.87
C GLN A 204 -11.63 17.01 -4.17
N SER A 205 -11.33 15.86 -4.76
CA SER A 205 -10.58 15.74 -6.01
C SER A 205 -11.47 16.12 -7.19
N LYS A 206 -10.97 16.97 -8.10
CA LYS A 206 -11.71 17.25 -9.36
C LYS A 206 -11.64 16.05 -10.30
N ASP A 207 -10.43 15.55 -10.52
CA ASP A 207 -10.15 14.30 -11.23
C ASP A 207 -9.31 13.38 -10.32
N SER A 208 -9.31 12.08 -10.61
CA SER A 208 -8.44 11.13 -9.89
C SER A 208 -7.85 10.06 -10.80
N GLY A 209 -6.66 9.61 -10.44
CA GLY A 209 -5.91 8.58 -11.15
C GLY A 209 -5.47 7.47 -10.21
N LEU A 210 -5.44 6.23 -10.72
CA LEU A 210 -5.01 5.06 -9.98
C LEU A 210 -3.71 4.52 -10.59
N PHE A 211 -2.65 4.42 -9.79
CA PHE A 211 -1.46 3.66 -10.12
C PHE A 211 -1.34 2.46 -9.18
N MET A 212 -1.63 1.28 -9.69
CA MET A 212 -1.90 0.10 -8.87
C MET A 212 -0.85 -0.99 -9.08
N ILE A 213 -0.15 -1.34 -8.01
CA ILE A 213 0.79 -2.47 -7.97
C ILE A 213 0.09 -3.65 -7.31
N GLY A 214 -0.10 -4.73 -8.07
CA GLY A 214 -0.83 -5.90 -7.62
C GLY A 214 -2.34 -5.71 -7.67
N GLY A 215 -3.02 -6.10 -6.58
CA GLY A 215 -4.48 -6.11 -6.50
C GLY A 215 -4.97 -6.09 -5.04
N GLY A 216 -5.86 -7.01 -4.70
CA GLY A 216 -6.32 -7.21 -3.33
C GLY A 216 -7.09 -6.02 -2.74
N VAL A 217 -7.02 -5.90 -1.42
CA VAL A 217 -7.72 -4.86 -0.66
C VAL A 217 -7.33 -3.45 -1.12
N PRO A 218 -6.04 -3.09 -1.30
CA PRO A 218 -5.67 -1.73 -1.71
C PRO A 218 -6.35 -1.26 -3.00
N LYS A 219 -6.36 -2.12 -4.02
CA LYS A 219 -7.03 -1.86 -5.30
C LYS A 219 -8.52 -1.61 -5.12
N ASN A 220 -9.23 -2.55 -4.49
CA ASN A 220 -10.69 -2.43 -4.39
C ASN A 220 -11.10 -1.28 -3.48
N PHE A 221 -10.40 -1.09 -2.36
CA PHE A 221 -10.74 -0.08 -1.35
C PHE A 221 -10.69 1.34 -1.90
N VAL A 222 -9.66 1.70 -2.69
CA VAL A 222 -9.61 3.02 -3.34
C VAL A 222 -10.64 3.18 -4.45
N GLN A 223 -10.96 2.10 -5.18
CA GLN A 223 -11.97 2.14 -6.24
C GLN A 223 -13.38 2.34 -5.68
N ASP A 224 -13.68 1.76 -4.52
CA ASP A 224 -14.99 1.87 -3.85
C ASP A 224 -15.30 3.27 -3.32
N THR A 225 -14.31 4.17 -3.25
CA THR A 225 -14.52 5.56 -2.84
C THR A 225 -15.53 6.30 -3.73
N VAL A 226 -15.59 5.97 -5.02
CA VAL A 226 -16.58 6.55 -5.95
C VAL A 226 -18.00 6.20 -5.51
N ILE A 227 -18.24 4.91 -5.26
CA ILE A 227 -19.56 4.39 -4.87
C ILE A 227 -19.93 4.88 -3.47
N CYS A 228 -18.97 4.94 -2.55
CA CYS A 228 -19.21 5.51 -1.23
C CYS A 228 -19.62 6.99 -1.31
N ALA A 229 -18.94 7.79 -2.13
CA ALA A 229 -19.30 9.18 -2.34
C ALA A 229 -20.72 9.35 -2.95
N GLU A 230 -21.09 8.52 -3.92
CA GLU A 230 -22.45 8.49 -4.48
C GLU A 230 -23.50 8.17 -3.41
N LEU A 231 -23.25 7.16 -2.56
CA LEU A 231 -24.14 6.80 -1.44
C LEU A 231 -24.25 7.90 -0.38
N LEU A 232 -23.24 8.77 -0.27
CA LEU A 232 -23.26 9.98 0.55
C LEU A 232 -23.92 11.18 -0.15
N GLY A 233 -24.50 10.97 -1.34
CA GLY A 233 -25.19 12.00 -2.12
C GLY A 233 -24.23 13.03 -2.73
N LYS A 234 -22.97 12.65 -2.97
CA LYS A 234 -21.96 13.50 -3.63
C LYS A 234 -21.87 13.14 -5.10
N ASP A 235 -21.80 14.16 -5.94
CA ASP A 235 -21.55 14.01 -7.37
C ASP A 235 -20.03 13.96 -7.59
N VAL A 236 -19.52 12.79 -7.95
CA VAL A 236 -18.11 12.55 -8.24
C VAL A 236 -17.97 11.75 -9.53
N GLY A 237 -16.98 12.08 -10.34
CA GLY A 237 -16.65 11.27 -11.52
C GLY A 237 -15.95 9.97 -11.14
N MET A 238 -15.99 8.99 -12.04
CA MET A 238 -15.14 7.79 -11.96
C MET A 238 -13.65 8.16 -11.89
N HIS A 239 -12.79 7.22 -11.52
CA HIS A 239 -11.34 7.42 -11.67
C HIS A 239 -10.99 7.56 -13.16
N LYS A 240 -10.49 8.73 -13.55
CA LYS A 240 -10.25 9.15 -14.94
C LYS A 240 -9.09 8.41 -15.58
N TYR A 241 -8.08 8.07 -14.78
CA TYR A 241 -6.89 7.34 -15.22
C TYR A 241 -6.72 6.08 -14.39
N ALA A 242 -6.32 4.97 -15.00
CA ALA A 242 -6.04 3.74 -14.28
C ALA A 242 -4.91 2.92 -14.92
N VAL A 243 -3.88 2.64 -14.15
CA VAL A 243 -2.80 1.73 -14.52
C VAL A 243 -2.72 0.64 -13.46
N GLN A 244 -2.75 -0.63 -13.88
CA GLN A 244 -2.54 -1.77 -12.99
C GLN A 244 -1.39 -2.63 -13.49
N ILE A 245 -0.43 -2.95 -12.64
CA ILE A 245 0.59 -3.98 -12.90
C ILE A 245 0.24 -5.19 -12.05
N THR A 246 0.00 -6.35 -12.68
CA THR A 246 -0.51 -7.52 -11.96
C THR A 246 -0.12 -8.83 -12.64
N VAL A 247 -0.06 -9.91 -11.85
CA VAL A 247 0.04 -11.29 -12.34
C VAL A 247 -1.28 -12.06 -12.20
N ALA A 248 -2.33 -11.40 -11.69
CA ALA A 248 -3.60 -12.04 -11.40
C ALA A 248 -4.37 -12.42 -12.67
N ASP A 249 -4.95 -13.62 -12.67
CA ASP A 249 -5.66 -14.20 -13.81
C ASP A 249 -7.18 -14.07 -13.60
N SER A 250 -7.89 -13.46 -14.57
CA SER A 250 -9.32 -13.15 -14.43
C SER A 250 -10.22 -14.38 -14.22
N ARG A 251 -9.74 -15.59 -14.51
CA ARG A 251 -10.54 -16.82 -14.37
C ARG A 251 -10.86 -17.18 -12.92
N ASP A 252 -10.10 -16.67 -11.95
CA ASP A 252 -10.36 -16.92 -10.54
C ASP A 252 -11.55 -16.10 -9.97
N GLY A 253 -12.03 -15.08 -10.70
CA GLY A 253 -13.11 -14.20 -10.27
C GLY A 253 -12.77 -13.33 -9.06
N ALA A 254 -11.49 -13.15 -8.75
CA ALA A 254 -11.05 -12.39 -7.57
C ALA A 254 -10.99 -10.87 -7.84
N CYS A 255 -11.10 -10.08 -6.77
CA CYS A 255 -10.94 -8.62 -6.86
C CYS A 255 -9.57 -8.21 -7.45
N SER A 256 -8.52 -8.99 -7.18
CA SER A 256 -7.18 -8.76 -7.72
C SER A 256 -7.13 -8.84 -9.25
N SER A 257 -7.87 -9.80 -9.82
CA SER A 257 -7.89 -10.12 -11.26
C SER A 257 -9.01 -9.43 -12.03
N SER A 258 -10.01 -8.86 -11.31
CA SER A 258 -11.08 -8.04 -11.88
C SER A 258 -10.52 -7.00 -12.85
N THR A 259 -11.02 -7.00 -14.09
CA THR A 259 -10.49 -6.10 -15.12
C THR A 259 -10.92 -4.65 -14.90
N LEU A 260 -10.20 -3.68 -15.46
CA LEU A 260 -10.62 -2.27 -15.38
C LEU A 260 -11.95 -2.02 -16.11
N LYS A 261 -12.26 -2.84 -17.13
CA LYS A 261 -13.60 -2.86 -17.77
C LYS A 261 -14.69 -3.37 -16.85
N GLU A 262 -14.41 -4.40 -16.06
CA GLU A 262 -15.34 -4.88 -15.05
C GLU A 262 -15.58 -3.79 -14.00
N ALA A 263 -14.53 -3.16 -13.48
CA ALA A 263 -14.63 -2.03 -12.54
C ALA A 263 -15.45 -0.85 -13.10
N SER A 264 -15.38 -0.61 -14.41
CA SER A 264 -16.21 0.40 -15.09
C SER A 264 -17.70 0.09 -15.04
N SER A 265 -18.09 -1.20 -15.07
CA SER A 265 -19.51 -1.59 -14.97
C SER A 265 -20.12 -1.26 -13.60
N TRP A 266 -19.27 -1.14 -12.57
CA TRP A 266 -19.64 -0.68 -11.23
C TRP A 266 -19.63 0.84 -11.09
N GLY A 267 -19.18 1.58 -12.10
CA GLY A 267 -19.01 3.03 -12.03
C GLY A 267 -17.73 3.48 -11.34
N LYS A 268 -16.74 2.60 -11.15
CA LYS A 268 -15.51 2.95 -10.40
C LYS A 268 -14.44 3.59 -11.27
N VAL A 269 -14.26 3.12 -12.50
CA VAL A 269 -13.14 3.48 -13.38
C VAL A 269 -13.63 3.86 -14.77
N ASP A 270 -13.13 4.98 -15.30
CA ASP A 270 -13.30 5.37 -16.69
C ASP A 270 -12.29 4.59 -17.57
N VAL A 271 -12.77 3.99 -18.66
CA VAL A 271 -11.97 3.13 -19.54
C VAL A 271 -11.30 3.87 -20.69
N THR A 272 -11.42 5.19 -20.77
CA THR A 272 -10.79 6.00 -21.82
C THR A 272 -9.26 6.05 -21.68
N LYS A 273 -8.75 6.01 -20.44
CA LYS A 273 -7.31 6.09 -20.12
C LYS A 273 -6.91 5.00 -19.12
N GLU A 274 -7.04 3.75 -19.57
CA GLU A 274 -6.74 2.56 -18.77
C GLU A 274 -5.67 1.68 -19.39
N GLN A 275 -4.84 1.03 -18.56
CA GLN A 275 -3.96 -0.04 -19.00
C GLN A 275 -3.67 -1.02 -17.85
N MET A 276 -3.99 -2.30 -18.08
CA MET A 276 -3.46 -3.41 -17.28
C MET A 276 -2.18 -3.97 -17.92
N VAL A 277 -1.12 -4.16 -17.15
CA VAL A 277 0.16 -4.76 -17.54
C VAL A 277 0.28 -6.10 -16.83
N PHE A 278 0.19 -7.20 -17.59
CA PHE A 278 0.24 -8.54 -17.05
C PHE A 278 1.69 -9.01 -16.86
N ALA A 279 2.32 -8.57 -15.78
CA ALA A 279 3.73 -8.82 -15.47
C ALA A 279 3.99 -8.88 -13.97
N GLU A 280 5.08 -9.53 -13.59
CA GLU A 280 5.66 -9.39 -12.26
C GLU A 280 6.24 -7.97 -12.15
N ALA A 281 5.87 -7.24 -11.10
CA ALA A 281 6.07 -5.80 -11.01
C ALA A 281 7.54 -5.37 -10.91
N THR A 282 8.42 -6.15 -10.27
CA THR A 282 9.86 -5.83 -10.20
C THR A 282 10.53 -5.79 -11.57
N SER A 283 9.93 -6.45 -12.58
CA SER A 283 10.45 -6.47 -13.96
C SER A 283 10.02 -5.28 -14.83
N VAL A 284 9.01 -4.51 -14.41
CA VAL A 284 8.38 -3.46 -15.26
C VAL A 284 8.16 -2.10 -14.57
N LEU A 285 8.46 -1.98 -13.27
CA LEU A 285 8.47 -0.72 -12.53
C LEU A 285 9.73 0.11 -12.83
#